data_AF-T1GFR8-F1
#
_entry.id   AF-T1GFR8-F1
#
_cell.length_a   1.000
_cell.length_b   1.000
_cell.length_c   1.000
_cell.angle_alpha   90.00
_cell.angle_beta   90.00
_cell.angle_gamma   90.00
#
_symmetry.space_group_name_H-M   'P 1'
#
loop_
_entity.id
_entity.type
_entity.pdbx_description
1 polymer ?
#
loop_
_entity_poly.entity_id
_entity_poly.type
_entity_poly.pdbx_seq_one_letter_code
_entity_poly.pdbx_strand_id
1 'polypeptide(L)'
;MEMVERTIVEKVLAIHFSESIGEDEPGVYFTMNEVIDDSSKVRSMLTENHLMIELLDHTDKNQEAECIALNGTIYPYGRGVFVSENKDLAIWVNVLDHFRLIVTSNRKTPANLGDSYTKAGRAMHYLEEKLNFKESYFLGYLSSRPSFLGTGLKISTVIYVPNLMKEMENLRHLCSVRGLNMVPNSFDNTIQAVNMQSLGAPIAHNFEYRIFKTEQGKYLASTLGEPLIKGLTEVAEKRPPNPIAYLAQYLGKLDSSNVNDVDEDTTPQAKLPESATSHNELKRLRPSPTTSDHFNDDVVENDNDEEANSPESTPKPEDRDEHGQSMLHFACARAHAKGALLNLIEESKIDITYRDELYRTARDVSLQASQPTNALEIDQFILGLAASGEVSHFDNLQLNGYDHILDVMDEDNNDLIEHVKIRNHEELF
;
A
#
# COMPACT_ATOMS: atom_id res chain seq x y z
N MET A 1 -29.60 -2.01 -5.24
CA MET A 1 -28.75 -1.03 -5.96
C MET A 1 -29.58 0.00 -6.71
N GLU A 2 -30.54 -0.37 -7.59
CA GLU A 2 -31.31 0.57 -8.43
C GLU A 2 -31.86 1.85 -7.75
N MET A 3 -32.39 1.76 -6.53
CA MET A 3 -32.89 2.96 -5.82
C MET A 3 -31.77 3.96 -5.50
N VAL A 4 -30.55 3.46 -5.24
CA VAL A 4 -29.35 4.27 -4.99
C VAL A 4 -28.81 4.82 -6.31
N GLU A 5 -28.76 4.00 -7.36
CA GLU A 5 -28.43 4.43 -8.74
C GLU A 5 -29.31 5.60 -9.18
N ARG A 6 -30.64 5.47 -9.12
CA ARG A 6 -31.57 6.55 -9.47
C ARG A 6 -31.38 7.79 -8.59
N THR A 7 -31.15 7.61 -7.28
CA THR A 7 -30.86 8.73 -6.36
C THR A 7 -29.57 9.47 -6.74
N ILE A 8 -28.53 8.75 -7.19
CA ILE A 8 -27.27 9.33 -7.67
C ILE A 8 -27.52 10.12 -8.97
N VAL A 9 -28.21 9.53 -9.94
CA VAL A 9 -28.50 10.17 -11.23
C VAL A 9 -29.39 11.41 -11.05
N GLU A 10 -30.48 11.30 -10.28
CA GLU A 10 -31.45 12.39 -10.08
C GLU A 10 -30.93 13.57 -9.23
N LYS A 11 -30.02 13.32 -8.28
CA LYS A 11 -29.61 14.34 -7.28
C LYS A 11 -28.15 14.74 -7.30
N VAL A 12 -27.25 13.84 -7.71
CA VAL A 12 -25.80 14.11 -7.75
C VAL A 12 -25.41 14.50 -9.16
N LEU A 13 -25.70 13.64 -10.15
CA LEU A 13 -25.32 13.81 -11.56
C LEU A 13 -26.35 14.64 -12.37
N ALA A 14 -27.03 15.56 -11.69
CA ALA A 14 -27.99 16.50 -12.27
C ALA A 14 -27.28 17.69 -12.94
N ILE A 15 -28.05 18.70 -13.41
CA ILE A 15 -27.56 19.90 -14.10
C ILE A 15 -26.37 20.57 -13.37
N HIS A 16 -26.43 20.66 -12.03
CA HIS A 16 -25.37 21.24 -11.21
C HIS A 16 -24.02 20.52 -11.31
N PHE A 17 -24.00 19.23 -11.70
CA PHE A 17 -22.76 18.54 -12.02
C PHE A 17 -22.12 19.07 -13.32
N SER A 18 -22.91 19.22 -14.40
CA SER A 18 -22.44 19.85 -15.65
C SER A 18 -21.90 21.26 -15.39
N GLU A 19 -22.64 22.09 -14.64
CA GLU A 19 -22.19 23.43 -14.24
C GLU A 19 -20.83 23.39 -13.52
N SER A 20 -20.62 22.43 -12.60
CA SER A 20 -19.37 22.30 -11.83
C SER A 20 -18.17 21.89 -12.69
N ILE A 21 -18.36 21.03 -13.70
CA ILE A 21 -17.29 20.61 -14.63
C ILE A 21 -17.05 21.64 -15.75
N GLY A 22 -17.92 22.65 -15.88
CA GLY A 22 -17.83 23.71 -16.87
C GLY A 22 -18.52 23.38 -18.20
N GLU A 23 -19.67 22.71 -18.16
CA GLU A 23 -20.52 22.43 -19.31
C GLU A 23 -21.91 23.07 -19.15
N ASP A 24 -22.42 23.67 -20.23
CA ASP A 24 -23.73 24.32 -20.27
C ASP A 24 -24.90 23.32 -20.42
N GLU A 25 -24.63 22.13 -20.95
CA GLU A 25 -25.63 21.09 -21.25
C GLU A 25 -25.55 19.90 -20.26
N PRO A 26 -26.68 19.26 -19.91
CA PRO A 26 -26.69 18.09 -19.05
C PRO A 26 -26.12 16.86 -19.77
N GLY A 27 -25.18 16.15 -19.12
CA GLY A 27 -24.70 14.84 -19.60
C GLY A 27 -25.77 13.75 -19.54
N VAL A 28 -25.50 12.63 -20.22
CA VAL A 28 -26.46 11.52 -20.39
C VAL A 28 -26.03 10.31 -19.55
N TYR A 29 -26.98 9.69 -18.86
CA TYR A 29 -26.78 8.40 -18.18
C TYR A 29 -27.25 7.24 -19.05
N PHE A 30 -26.40 6.21 -19.18
CA PHE A 30 -26.71 4.95 -19.87
C PHE A 30 -26.65 3.81 -18.86
N THR A 31 -27.68 2.96 -18.85
CA THR A 31 -27.74 1.77 -17.99
C THR A 31 -26.78 0.69 -18.47
N MET A 32 -26.33 -0.19 -17.58
CA MET A 32 -25.37 -1.24 -17.95
C MET A 32 -25.93 -2.23 -19.00
N ASN A 33 -27.27 -2.40 -19.05
CA ASN A 33 -27.95 -3.15 -20.12
C ASN A 33 -27.72 -2.56 -21.52
N GLU A 34 -27.55 -1.24 -21.63
CA GLU A 34 -27.28 -0.54 -22.90
C GLU A 34 -25.80 -0.55 -23.28
N VAL A 35 -24.91 -0.98 -22.38
CA VAL A 35 -23.45 -0.90 -22.54
C VAL A 35 -22.78 -2.28 -22.59
N ILE A 36 -23.43 -3.32 -22.04
CA ILE A 36 -22.88 -4.69 -21.98
C ILE A 36 -22.73 -5.35 -23.37
N ASP A 37 -23.64 -5.10 -24.30
CA ASP A 37 -23.61 -5.64 -25.66
C ASP A 37 -22.40 -5.09 -26.46
N ASP A 38 -21.55 -5.97 -26.99
CA ASP A 38 -20.40 -5.60 -27.84
C ASP A 38 -20.82 -4.81 -29.10
N SER A 39 -22.05 -5.03 -29.59
CA SER A 39 -22.63 -4.31 -30.73
C SER A 39 -23.27 -2.96 -30.35
N SER A 40 -23.26 -2.59 -29.06
CA SER A 40 -23.84 -1.34 -28.59
C SER A 40 -23.07 -0.11 -29.10
N LYS A 41 -23.82 0.80 -29.72
CA LYS A 41 -23.35 2.14 -30.10
C LYS A 41 -22.82 2.94 -28.91
N VAL A 42 -23.34 2.72 -27.70
CA VAL A 42 -22.87 3.39 -26.48
C VAL A 42 -21.48 2.86 -26.12
N ARG A 43 -21.28 1.55 -26.18
CA ARG A 43 -19.96 0.92 -25.95
C ARG A 43 -18.94 1.33 -27.01
N SER A 44 -19.33 1.41 -28.28
CA SER A 44 -18.47 1.95 -29.35
C SER A 44 -18.06 3.40 -29.05
N MET A 45 -19.02 4.27 -28.71
CA MET A 45 -18.78 5.67 -28.38
C MET A 45 -17.87 5.86 -27.15
N LEU A 46 -18.07 5.08 -26.09
CA LEU A 46 -17.18 5.07 -24.91
C LEU A 46 -15.76 4.63 -25.28
N THR A 47 -15.62 3.66 -26.18
CA THR A 47 -14.32 3.14 -26.64
C THR A 47 -13.59 4.16 -27.52
N GLU A 48 -14.29 4.78 -28.47
CA GLU A 48 -13.76 5.80 -29.40
C GLU A 48 -13.25 7.08 -28.70
N ASN A 49 -13.78 7.38 -27.51
CA ASN A 49 -13.39 8.54 -26.69
C ASN A 49 -12.52 8.15 -25.47
N HIS A 50 -12.10 6.89 -25.38
CA HIS A 50 -11.28 6.31 -24.29
C HIS A 50 -11.90 6.44 -22.88
N LEU A 51 -13.23 6.49 -22.79
CA LEU A 51 -14.02 6.53 -21.56
C LEU A 51 -14.46 5.13 -21.08
N MET A 52 -14.24 4.11 -21.91
CA MET A 52 -14.55 2.72 -21.60
C MET A 52 -13.61 2.14 -20.54
N ILE A 53 -14.16 1.41 -19.57
CA ILE A 53 -13.38 0.58 -18.65
C ILE A 53 -13.23 -0.84 -19.19
N GLU A 54 -12.14 -1.50 -18.79
CA GLU A 54 -12.04 -2.95 -18.83
C GLU A 54 -13.14 -3.53 -17.93
N LEU A 55 -14.01 -4.35 -18.53
CA LEU A 55 -15.08 -5.10 -17.85
C LEU A 55 -14.65 -6.56 -17.75
N LEU A 56 -14.97 -7.21 -16.63
CA LEU A 56 -14.79 -8.64 -16.47
C LEU A 56 -15.77 -9.41 -17.36
N ASP A 57 -15.32 -10.54 -17.91
CA ASP A 57 -16.14 -11.45 -18.70
C ASP A 57 -16.94 -12.39 -17.79
N HIS A 58 -18.24 -12.13 -17.68
CA HIS A 58 -19.19 -12.95 -16.90
C HIS A 58 -19.44 -14.34 -17.52
N THR A 59 -18.84 -14.66 -18.67
CA THR A 59 -18.88 -15.99 -19.31
C THR A 59 -17.57 -16.77 -19.13
N ASP A 60 -16.49 -16.12 -18.71
CA ASP A 60 -15.22 -16.78 -18.40
C ASP A 60 -15.22 -17.33 -16.97
N LYS A 61 -15.12 -18.66 -16.84
CA LYS A 61 -15.04 -19.38 -15.56
C LYS A 61 -13.85 -18.95 -14.69
N ASN A 62 -12.77 -18.44 -15.28
CA ASN A 62 -11.63 -17.94 -14.53
C ASN A 62 -11.94 -16.59 -13.85
N GLN A 63 -12.87 -15.82 -14.41
CA GLN A 63 -13.31 -14.51 -13.90
C GLN A 63 -14.61 -14.58 -13.10
N GLU A 64 -15.32 -15.72 -13.10
CA GLU A 64 -16.61 -15.91 -12.40
C GLU A 64 -16.56 -15.50 -10.91
N ALA A 65 -15.50 -15.90 -10.19
CA ALA A 65 -15.31 -15.52 -8.79
C ALA A 65 -15.07 -14.01 -8.59
N GLU A 66 -14.28 -13.37 -9.46
CA GLU A 66 -14.02 -11.92 -9.41
C GLU A 66 -15.28 -11.13 -9.82
N CYS A 67 -16.05 -11.62 -10.79
CA CYS A 67 -17.35 -11.10 -11.17
C CYS A 67 -18.33 -11.13 -9.99
N ILE A 68 -18.40 -12.23 -9.25
CA ILE A 68 -19.26 -12.34 -8.06
C ILE A 68 -18.76 -11.42 -6.94
N ALA A 69 -17.45 -11.30 -6.72
CA ALA A 69 -16.89 -10.43 -5.68
C ALA A 69 -17.08 -8.92 -5.97
N LEU A 70 -16.83 -8.48 -7.21
CA LEU A 70 -16.84 -7.05 -7.57
C LEU A 70 -18.19 -6.57 -8.15
N ASN A 71 -18.92 -7.43 -8.85
CA ASN A 71 -20.22 -7.10 -9.47
C ASN A 71 -21.41 -7.81 -8.81
N GLY A 72 -21.20 -8.83 -7.96
CA GLY A 72 -22.28 -9.48 -7.22
C GLY A 72 -23.32 -10.23 -8.08
N THR A 73 -24.26 -10.89 -7.41
CA THR A 73 -25.26 -11.78 -8.04
C THR A 73 -26.37 -11.06 -8.82
N ILE A 74 -26.49 -9.73 -8.67
CA ILE A 74 -27.54 -8.90 -9.29
C ILE A 74 -27.03 -8.06 -10.48
N TYR A 75 -25.91 -8.44 -11.07
CA TYR A 75 -25.44 -7.86 -12.33
C TYR A 75 -26.40 -8.22 -13.49
N PRO A 76 -26.69 -7.31 -14.46
CA PRO A 76 -26.17 -5.96 -14.62
C PRO A 76 -27.02 -4.86 -13.95
N TYR A 77 -28.05 -5.20 -13.18
CA TYR A 77 -28.99 -4.22 -12.59
C TYR A 77 -28.32 -3.31 -11.54
N GLY A 78 -28.83 -2.08 -11.39
CA GLY A 78 -28.33 -1.11 -10.41
C GLY A 78 -27.11 -0.29 -10.84
N ARG A 79 -26.81 -0.24 -12.15
CA ARG A 79 -25.50 0.11 -12.72
C ARG A 79 -25.61 0.83 -14.06
N GLY A 80 -24.55 1.57 -14.37
CA GLY A 80 -24.41 2.26 -15.64
C GLY A 80 -23.28 3.29 -15.63
N VAL A 81 -23.29 4.16 -16.61
CA VAL A 81 -22.28 5.19 -16.83
C VAL A 81 -22.93 6.51 -17.25
N PHE A 82 -22.58 7.58 -16.53
CA PHE A 82 -22.84 8.95 -16.94
C PHE A 82 -21.73 9.41 -17.90
N VAL A 83 -22.08 10.16 -18.94
CA VAL A 83 -21.16 10.70 -19.94
C VAL A 83 -21.44 12.19 -20.18
N SER A 84 -20.39 13.02 -20.17
CA SER A 84 -20.48 14.46 -20.49
C SER A 84 -20.94 14.69 -21.93
N GLU A 85 -21.54 15.84 -22.25
CA GLU A 85 -21.97 16.10 -23.64
C GLU A 85 -20.76 16.30 -24.57
N ASN A 86 -19.65 16.83 -24.04
CA ASN A 86 -18.37 16.88 -24.74
C ASN A 86 -17.71 15.50 -24.96
N LYS A 87 -18.23 14.42 -24.33
CA LYS A 87 -17.71 13.04 -24.43
C LYS A 87 -16.22 12.93 -24.08
N ASP A 88 -15.82 13.67 -23.05
CA ASP A 88 -14.47 13.78 -22.50
C ASP A 88 -14.42 13.41 -21.00
N LEU A 89 -15.56 13.14 -20.37
CA LEU A 89 -15.71 12.74 -18.98
C LEU A 89 -16.77 11.66 -18.87
N ALA A 90 -16.49 10.63 -18.07
CA ALA A 90 -17.46 9.60 -17.70
C ALA A 90 -17.39 9.29 -16.21
N ILE A 91 -18.53 8.94 -15.61
CA ILE A 91 -18.63 8.41 -14.25
C ILE A 91 -19.35 7.07 -14.31
N TRP A 92 -18.61 6.00 -14.05
CA TRP A 92 -19.15 4.66 -13.88
C TRP A 92 -19.70 4.51 -12.46
N VAL A 93 -20.90 3.95 -12.33
CA VAL A 93 -21.65 3.84 -11.06
C VAL A 93 -21.96 2.37 -10.77
N ASN A 94 -21.52 1.89 -9.60
CA ASN A 94 -21.65 0.51 -9.12
C ASN A 94 -21.02 -0.58 -10.03
N VAL A 95 -20.02 -0.23 -10.85
CA VAL A 95 -19.32 -1.17 -11.75
C VAL A 95 -17.86 -1.31 -11.29
N LEU A 96 -17.50 -2.48 -10.78
CA LEU A 96 -16.25 -2.80 -10.05
C LEU A 96 -16.06 -2.02 -8.73
N ASP A 97 -16.23 -0.69 -8.75
CA ASP A 97 -16.27 0.20 -7.60
C ASP A 97 -17.63 0.94 -7.54
N HIS A 98 -17.97 1.56 -6.41
CA HIS A 98 -19.19 2.38 -6.28
C HIS A 98 -19.20 3.55 -7.28
N PHE A 99 -18.05 4.20 -7.46
CA PHE A 99 -17.84 5.32 -8.37
C PHE A 99 -16.46 5.21 -9.02
N ARG A 100 -16.38 5.45 -10.33
CA ARG A 100 -15.11 5.61 -11.05
C ARG A 100 -15.24 6.73 -12.07
N LEU A 101 -14.70 7.90 -11.71
CA LEU A 101 -14.52 9.04 -12.59
C LEU A 101 -13.38 8.78 -13.58
N ILE A 102 -13.61 9.14 -14.84
CA ILE A 102 -12.64 9.10 -15.93
C ILE A 102 -12.74 10.42 -16.68
N VAL A 103 -11.60 11.05 -16.98
CA VAL A 103 -11.52 12.26 -17.82
C VAL A 103 -10.42 12.06 -18.86
N THR A 104 -10.72 12.35 -20.12
CA THR A 104 -9.80 12.21 -21.26
C THR A 104 -9.56 13.58 -21.91
N SER A 105 -8.35 13.79 -22.46
CA SER A 105 -8.06 15.02 -23.18
C SER A 105 -8.84 15.05 -24.50
N ASN A 106 -9.62 16.11 -24.73
CA ASN A 106 -10.43 16.27 -25.94
C ASN A 106 -9.61 16.01 -27.22
N ARG A 107 -10.17 15.28 -28.19
CA ARG A 107 -9.48 14.87 -29.44
C ARG A 107 -8.95 16.05 -30.27
N LYS A 108 -9.47 17.27 -30.07
CA LYS A 108 -8.97 18.52 -30.67
C LYS A 108 -7.64 19.02 -30.07
N THR A 109 -7.37 18.67 -28.82
CA THR A 109 -6.20 19.10 -28.02
C THR A 109 -5.62 17.90 -27.25
N PRO A 110 -5.09 16.90 -27.97
CA PRO A 110 -4.57 15.67 -27.35
C PRO A 110 -3.40 15.97 -26.41
N ALA A 111 -3.26 15.15 -25.36
CA ALA A 111 -2.23 15.27 -24.33
C ALA A 111 -2.26 16.58 -23.50
N ASN A 112 -3.34 17.38 -23.57
CA ASN A 112 -3.57 18.47 -22.62
C ASN A 112 -4.03 17.90 -21.26
N LEU A 113 -3.04 17.50 -20.46
CA LEU A 113 -3.22 16.99 -19.11
C LEU A 113 -3.74 18.05 -18.13
N GLY A 114 -3.36 19.33 -18.31
CA GLY A 114 -3.73 20.42 -17.41
C GLY A 114 -5.24 20.62 -17.31
N ASP A 115 -5.91 20.73 -18.46
CA ASP A 115 -7.36 20.89 -18.51
C ASP A 115 -8.08 19.62 -18.03
N SER A 116 -7.60 18.45 -18.44
CA SER A 116 -8.15 17.14 -18.04
C SER A 116 -8.11 16.94 -16.52
N TYR A 117 -6.96 17.24 -15.90
CA TYR A 117 -6.76 17.16 -14.45
C TYR A 117 -7.57 18.22 -13.70
N THR A 118 -7.65 19.45 -14.23
CA THR A 118 -8.48 20.52 -13.65
C THR A 118 -9.97 20.15 -13.66
N LYS A 119 -10.46 19.56 -14.76
CA LYS A 119 -11.85 19.10 -14.88
C LYS A 119 -12.13 17.92 -13.93
N ALA A 120 -11.21 16.97 -13.82
CA ALA A 120 -11.29 15.88 -12.85
C ALA A 120 -11.33 16.40 -11.39
N GLY A 121 -10.50 17.38 -11.05
CA GLY A 121 -10.48 18.01 -9.72
C GLY A 121 -11.80 18.72 -9.38
N ARG A 122 -12.40 19.45 -10.33
CA ARG A 122 -13.73 20.06 -10.15
C ARG A 122 -14.82 19.01 -9.94
N ALA A 123 -14.83 17.97 -10.77
CA ALA A 123 -15.78 16.86 -10.66
C ALA A 123 -15.69 16.16 -9.30
N MET A 124 -14.47 15.82 -8.85
CA MET A 124 -14.26 15.20 -7.53
C MET A 124 -14.69 16.12 -6.39
N HIS A 125 -14.32 17.41 -6.42
CA HIS A 125 -14.68 18.35 -5.37
C HIS A 125 -16.21 18.49 -5.20
N TYR A 126 -16.95 18.59 -6.32
CA TYR A 126 -18.42 18.58 -6.28
C TYR A 126 -18.97 17.25 -5.73
N LEU A 127 -18.40 16.10 -6.12
CA LEU A 127 -18.82 14.80 -5.60
C LEU A 127 -18.56 14.67 -4.09
N GLU A 128 -17.42 15.14 -3.59
CA GLU A 128 -17.05 15.17 -2.16
C GLU A 128 -18.00 16.07 -1.34
N GLU A 129 -18.54 17.16 -1.92
CA GLU A 129 -19.59 17.94 -1.25
C GLU A 129 -20.93 17.19 -1.12
N LYS A 130 -21.25 16.24 -2.01
CA LYS A 130 -22.54 15.53 -2.03
C LYS A 130 -22.47 14.12 -1.44
N LEU A 131 -21.29 13.52 -1.38
CA LEU A 131 -21.05 12.11 -1.04
C LEU A 131 -19.89 11.97 -0.06
N ASN A 132 -20.14 11.28 1.05
CA ASN A 132 -19.10 10.95 2.03
C ASN A 132 -18.35 9.68 1.58
N PHE A 133 -17.24 9.88 0.86
CA PHE A 133 -16.33 8.81 0.46
C PHE A 133 -15.64 8.17 1.67
N LYS A 134 -15.33 6.87 1.58
CA LYS A 134 -14.67 6.15 2.67
C LYS A 134 -13.16 6.22 2.53
N GLU A 135 -12.53 6.80 3.54
CA GLU A 135 -11.08 6.86 3.72
C GLU A 135 -10.63 6.10 4.97
N SER A 136 -9.35 5.73 5.00
CA SER A 136 -8.63 5.19 6.14
C SER A 136 -7.30 5.92 6.29
N TYR A 137 -6.89 6.22 7.52
CA TYR A 137 -5.64 6.93 7.81
C TYR A 137 -4.40 6.27 7.16
N PHE A 138 -4.38 4.94 7.09
CA PHE A 138 -3.25 4.19 6.51
C PHE A 138 -3.41 3.91 5.00
N LEU A 139 -4.64 3.82 4.49
CA LEU A 139 -4.93 3.35 3.13
C LEU A 139 -5.48 4.44 2.19
N GLY A 140 -5.69 5.67 2.68
CA GLY A 140 -6.39 6.73 1.93
C GLY A 140 -7.80 6.32 1.54
N TYR A 141 -8.26 6.75 0.36
CA TYR A 141 -9.56 6.33 -0.19
C TYR A 141 -9.59 4.82 -0.44
N LEU A 142 -10.68 4.20 0.02
CA LEU A 142 -10.93 2.77 -0.08
C LEU A 142 -11.58 2.42 -1.42
N SER A 143 -11.07 1.38 -2.07
CA SER A 143 -11.54 0.83 -3.34
C SER A 143 -11.61 -0.70 -3.20
N SER A 144 -12.48 -1.35 -3.96
CA SER A 144 -12.57 -2.82 -4.02
C SER A 144 -11.31 -3.45 -4.65
N ARG A 145 -10.51 -2.66 -5.39
CA ARG A 145 -9.34 -3.13 -6.15
C ARG A 145 -8.06 -2.58 -5.50
N PRO A 146 -7.24 -3.41 -4.83
CA PRO A 146 -6.08 -2.95 -4.04
C PRO A 146 -5.10 -2.04 -4.79
N SER A 147 -4.95 -2.22 -6.11
CA SER A 147 -4.09 -1.40 -6.97
C SER A 147 -4.55 0.07 -7.15
N PHE A 148 -5.73 0.43 -6.63
CA PHE A 148 -6.32 1.78 -6.66
C PHE A 148 -6.41 2.45 -5.27
N LEU A 149 -6.01 1.77 -4.18
CA LEU A 149 -6.01 2.36 -2.84
C LEU A 149 -5.14 3.62 -2.75
N GLY A 150 -5.45 4.49 -1.78
CA GLY A 150 -4.75 5.74 -1.51
C GLY A 150 -5.44 6.93 -2.15
N THR A 151 -4.93 7.39 -3.29
CA THR A 151 -5.47 8.54 -4.02
C THR A 151 -6.55 8.19 -5.03
N GLY A 152 -6.78 6.90 -5.34
CA GLY A 152 -7.62 6.46 -6.47
C GLY A 152 -7.05 6.79 -7.87
N LEU A 153 -6.11 7.73 -7.96
CA LEU A 153 -5.72 8.36 -9.21
C LEU A 153 -4.82 7.45 -10.05
N LYS A 154 -5.29 7.15 -11.27
CA LYS A 154 -4.48 6.66 -12.39
C LYS A 154 -4.51 7.68 -13.52
N ILE A 155 -3.33 8.07 -13.99
CA ILE A 155 -3.11 8.90 -15.17
C ILE A 155 -2.50 8.00 -16.23
N SER A 156 -3.24 7.80 -17.31
CA SER A 156 -2.81 7.00 -18.45
C SER A 156 -2.56 7.87 -19.68
N THR A 157 -1.56 7.52 -20.49
CA THR A 157 -1.29 8.17 -21.77
C THR A 157 -0.89 7.14 -22.83
N VAL A 158 -1.28 7.37 -24.09
CA VAL A 158 -0.91 6.52 -25.24
C VAL A 158 0.16 7.24 -26.04
N ILE A 159 1.34 6.63 -26.15
CA ILE A 159 2.54 7.24 -26.74
C ILE A 159 3.01 6.40 -27.93
N TYR A 160 3.20 7.04 -29.08
CA TYR A 160 3.80 6.42 -30.28
C TYR A 160 5.33 6.41 -30.17
N VAL A 161 5.94 5.22 -30.09
CA VAL A 161 7.37 5.04 -29.78
C VAL A 161 8.07 3.98 -30.66
N PRO A 162 7.98 4.08 -32.00
CA PRO A 162 8.38 3.03 -32.95
C PRO A 162 9.87 2.67 -32.94
N ASN A 163 10.72 3.50 -32.33
CA ASN A 163 12.14 3.19 -32.16
C ASN A 163 12.44 2.44 -30.85
N LEU A 164 11.72 2.75 -29.76
CA LEU A 164 11.97 2.10 -28.46
C LEU A 164 11.31 0.72 -28.38
N MET A 165 10.22 0.48 -29.12
CA MET A 165 9.60 -0.84 -29.21
C MET A 165 10.47 -1.91 -29.87
N LYS A 166 11.56 -1.52 -30.55
CA LYS A 166 12.58 -2.46 -31.05
C LYS A 166 13.36 -3.13 -29.91
N GLU A 167 13.40 -2.50 -28.74
CA GLU A 167 14.08 -2.96 -27.53
C GLU A 167 13.08 -3.00 -26.37
N MET A 168 12.00 -3.79 -26.54
CA MET A 168 10.85 -3.82 -25.62
C MET A 168 11.25 -4.13 -24.16
N GLU A 169 12.31 -4.90 -23.92
CA GLU A 169 12.85 -5.16 -22.57
C GLU A 169 13.44 -3.89 -21.93
N ASN A 170 14.28 -3.15 -22.67
CA ASN A 170 14.84 -1.87 -22.22
C ASN A 170 13.74 -0.83 -21.97
N LEU A 171 12.72 -0.80 -22.83
CA LEU A 171 11.56 0.08 -22.67
C LEU A 171 10.72 -0.30 -21.43
N ARG A 172 10.47 -1.60 -21.19
CA ARG A 172 9.75 -2.09 -20.01
C ARG A 172 10.53 -1.81 -18.72
N HIS A 173 11.86 -1.99 -18.73
CA HIS A 173 12.73 -1.64 -17.62
C HIS A 173 12.71 -0.13 -17.35
N LEU A 174 12.82 0.71 -18.39
CA LEU A 174 12.74 2.17 -18.28
C LEU A 174 11.41 2.62 -17.66
N CYS A 175 10.28 2.06 -18.09
CA CYS A 175 8.98 2.36 -17.51
C CYS A 175 8.92 1.96 -16.02
N SER A 176 9.34 0.74 -15.69
CA SER A 176 9.37 0.23 -14.31
C SER A 176 10.24 1.09 -13.39
N VAL A 177 11.43 1.49 -13.83
CA VAL A 177 12.35 2.38 -13.08
C VAL A 177 11.77 3.78 -12.86
N ARG A 178 10.82 4.21 -13.70
CA ARG A 178 10.08 5.47 -13.54
C ARG A 178 8.72 5.30 -12.84
N GLY A 179 8.40 4.12 -12.31
CA GLY A 179 7.13 3.85 -11.62
C GLY A 179 5.93 3.82 -12.57
N LEU A 180 6.15 3.50 -13.85
CA LEU A 180 5.12 3.39 -14.87
C LEU A 180 4.91 1.91 -15.26
N ASN A 181 3.66 1.45 -15.23
CA ASN A 181 3.26 0.23 -15.92
C ASN A 181 3.10 0.53 -17.41
N MET A 182 3.40 -0.44 -18.27
CA MET A 182 3.35 -0.30 -19.72
C MET A 182 2.62 -1.49 -20.35
N VAL A 183 1.57 -1.19 -21.12
CA VAL A 183 0.90 -2.15 -22.00
C VAL A 183 1.24 -1.79 -23.45
N PRO A 184 1.95 -2.65 -24.21
CA PRO A 184 2.25 -2.39 -25.61
C PRO A 184 1.07 -2.75 -26.52
N ASN A 185 0.75 -1.87 -27.48
CA ASN A 185 -0.17 -2.18 -28.57
C ASN A 185 0.63 -2.57 -29.82
N SER A 186 0.60 -3.86 -30.16
CA SER A 186 1.36 -4.46 -31.25
C SER A 186 0.97 -3.98 -32.65
N PHE A 187 -0.21 -3.37 -32.84
CA PHE A 187 -0.70 -2.97 -34.17
C PHE A 187 -0.14 -1.61 -34.61
N ASP A 188 -0.11 -0.63 -33.71
CA ASP A 188 0.15 0.78 -34.06
C ASP A 188 1.56 1.29 -33.67
N ASN A 189 2.42 0.44 -33.12
CA ASN A 189 3.68 0.84 -32.47
C ASN A 189 3.47 1.91 -31.36
N THR A 190 2.36 1.77 -30.62
CA THR A 190 2.03 2.61 -29.46
C THR A 190 2.18 1.82 -28.16
N ILE A 191 2.44 2.53 -27.07
CA ILE A 191 2.36 2.00 -25.70
C ILE A 191 1.35 2.80 -24.91
N GLN A 192 0.59 2.13 -24.04
CA GLN A 192 -0.15 2.78 -22.96
C GLN A 192 0.71 2.77 -21.71
N ALA A 193 1.07 3.94 -21.20
CA ALA A 193 1.83 4.11 -19.96
C ALA A 193 0.91 4.65 -18.85
N VAL A 194 1.01 4.08 -17.64
CA VAL A 194 0.15 4.40 -16.49
C VAL A 194 0.97 4.41 -15.19
N ASN A 195 0.71 5.32 -14.25
CA ASN A 195 1.38 5.29 -12.93
C ASN A 195 1.05 4.00 -12.15
N MET A 196 2.10 3.35 -11.62
CA MET A 196 1.94 2.18 -10.75
C MET A 196 1.38 2.59 -9.39
N GLN A 197 1.97 3.62 -8.76
CA GLN A 197 1.64 4.06 -7.41
C GLN A 197 0.35 4.91 -7.39
N SER A 198 -0.58 4.54 -6.50
CA SER A 198 -1.70 5.40 -6.07
C SER A 198 -1.75 5.55 -4.54
N LEU A 199 -1.16 4.61 -3.79
CA LEU A 199 -0.99 4.64 -2.34
C LEU A 199 0.31 5.34 -1.92
N GLY A 200 0.29 6.06 -0.80
CA GLY A 200 1.48 6.65 -0.18
C GLY A 200 2.08 7.88 -0.89
N ALA A 201 1.41 8.44 -1.89
CA ALA A 201 1.87 9.62 -2.64
C ALA A 201 0.80 10.74 -2.59
N PRO A 202 1.12 11.98 -2.16
CA PRO A 202 0.22 13.11 -2.31
C PRO A 202 -0.07 13.38 -3.79
N ILE A 203 -1.29 13.85 -4.11
CA ILE A 203 -1.78 13.93 -5.51
C ILE A 203 -0.83 14.76 -6.41
N ALA A 204 -0.30 15.88 -5.91
CA ALA A 204 0.68 16.73 -6.61
C ALA A 204 2.08 16.09 -6.73
N HIS A 205 2.47 15.26 -5.76
CA HIS A 205 3.79 14.63 -5.68
C HIS A 205 3.98 13.48 -6.69
N ASN A 206 2.93 13.13 -7.45
CA ASN A 206 3.06 12.30 -8.67
C ASN A 206 3.82 13.02 -9.81
N PHE A 207 3.96 14.35 -9.76
CA PHE A 207 4.68 15.15 -10.76
C PHE A 207 6.00 15.72 -10.27
N GLU A 208 6.22 15.78 -8.96
CA GLU A 208 7.51 16.16 -8.40
C GLU A 208 8.45 14.96 -8.36
N TYR A 209 9.61 15.12 -9.01
CA TYR A 209 10.69 14.16 -8.95
C TYR A 209 11.05 13.86 -7.48
N ARG A 210 11.27 12.57 -7.15
CA ARG A 210 11.83 12.14 -5.85
C ARG A 210 13.30 12.59 -5.73
N ILE A 211 13.53 13.89 -5.52
CA ILE A 211 14.86 14.50 -5.34
C ILE A 211 15.44 14.12 -3.97
N PHE A 212 14.56 13.87 -2.97
CA PHE A 212 14.96 13.50 -1.62
C PHE A 212 14.39 12.14 -1.24
N LYS A 213 15.27 11.21 -0.85
CA LYS A 213 14.88 10.01 -0.08
C LYS A 213 14.48 10.41 1.34
N THR A 214 13.83 9.50 2.06
CA THR A 214 13.28 9.73 3.41
C THR A 214 14.27 10.36 4.39
N GLU A 215 15.54 9.96 4.39
CA GLU A 215 16.58 10.56 5.26
C GLU A 215 17.00 11.97 4.83
N GLN A 216 17.08 12.23 3.53
CA GLN A 216 17.39 13.56 2.99
C GLN A 216 16.23 14.53 3.25
N GLY A 217 14.98 14.04 3.17
CA GLY A 217 13.79 14.77 3.59
C GLY A 217 13.81 15.12 5.08
N LYS A 218 14.13 14.14 5.95
CA LYS A 218 14.33 14.38 7.39
C LYS A 218 15.41 15.44 7.66
N TYR A 219 16.58 15.31 7.03
CA TYR A 219 17.70 16.26 7.17
C TYR A 219 17.33 17.69 6.74
N LEU A 220 16.63 17.85 5.62
CA LEU A 220 16.20 19.18 5.15
C LEU A 220 15.08 19.76 6.03
N ALA A 221 14.15 18.92 6.52
CA ALA A 221 13.12 19.33 7.45
C ALA A 221 13.72 19.81 8.80
N SER A 222 14.71 19.09 9.35
CA SER A 222 15.37 19.47 10.60
C SER A 222 16.29 20.68 10.45
N THR A 223 17.00 20.80 9.32
CA THR A 223 18.04 21.84 9.12
C THR A 223 17.49 23.14 8.54
N LEU A 224 16.52 23.08 7.63
CA LEU A 224 15.98 24.25 6.93
C LEU A 224 14.51 24.57 7.29
N GLY A 225 13.76 23.62 7.84
CA GLY A 225 12.33 23.79 8.13
C GLY A 225 12.04 24.97 9.05
N GLU A 226 12.61 24.97 10.26
CA GLU A 226 12.34 26.04 11.24
C GLU A 226 12.86 27.44 10.79
N PRO A 227 14.07 27.59 10.21
CA PRO A 227 14.51 28.85 9.61
C PRO A 227 13.59 29.37 8.51
N LEU A 228 13.12 28.49 7.60
CA LEU A 228 12.21 28.87 6.51
C LEU A 228 10.82 29.25 7.02
N ILE A 229 10.26 28.51 7.98
CA ILE A 229 8.95 28.82 8.58
C ILE A 229 8.99 30.21 9.24
N LYS A 230 10.02 30.51 10.04
CA LYS A 230 10.17 31.83 10.70
C LYS A 230 10.36 32.95 9.67
N GLY A 231 11.21 32.74 8.66
CA GLY A 231 11.44 33.72 7.59
C GLY A 231 10.20 34.00 6.73
N LEU A 232 9.44 32.97 6.37
CA LEU A 232 8.19 33.11 5.61
C LEU A 232 7.08 33.77 6.43
N THR A 233 7.01 33.50 7.74
CA THR A 233 6.09 34.18 8.66
C THR A 233 6.40 35.68 8.73
N GLU A 234 7.67 36.06 8.92
CA GLU A 234 8.06 37.48 8.89
C GLU A 234 7.72 38.17 7.56
N VAL A 235 7.90 37.49 6.43
CA VAL A 235 7.54 38.02 5.10
C VAL A 235 6.02 38.21 4.97
N ALA A 236 5.21 37.29 5.49
CA ALA A 236 3.76 37.37 5.45
C ALA A 236 3.20 38.52 6.33
N GLU A 237 3.82 38.76 7.49
CA GLU A 237 3.49 39.86 8.40
C GLU A 237 3.94 41.22 7.85
N LYS A 238 5.24 41.36 7.53
CA LYS A 238 5.87 42.66 7.21
C LYS A 238 5.65 43.09 5.76
N ARG A 239 5.23 42.16 4.89
CA ARG A 239 4.95 42.36 3.45
C ARG A 239 5.98 43.25 2.73
N PRO A 240 7.28 42.94 2.83
CA PRO A 240 8.34 43.77 2.26
C PRO A 240 8.23 43.86 0.71
N PRO A 241 8.66 44.99 0.11
CA PRO A 241 8.48 45.24 -1.33
C PRO A 241 9.28 44.30 -2.26
N ASN A 242 10.24 43.55 -1.70
CA ASN A 242 10.84 42.39 -2.37
C ASN A 242 10.96 41.24 -1.35
N PRO A 243 10.00 40.28 -1.33
CA PRO A 243 9.98 39.21 -0.33
C PRO A 243 11.14 38.22 -0.48
N ILE A 244 11.62 37.98 -1.71
CA ILE A 244 12.73 37.04 -1.97
C ILE A 244 14.05 37.61 -1.42
N ALA A 245 14.32 38.90 -1.69
CA ALA A 245 15.51 39.57 -1.17
C ALA A 245 15.47 39.67 0.37
N TYR A 246 14.29 39.92 0.97
CA TYR A 246 14.11 39.93 2.42
C TYR A 246 14.37 38.55 3.03
N LEU A 247 13.79 37.48 2.46
CA LEU A 247 13.99 36.10 2.93
C LEU A 247 15.47 35.69 2.87
N ALA A 248 16.16 35.99 1.76
CA ALA A 248 17.59 35.71 1.62
C ALA A 248 18.43 36.46 2.66
N GLN A 249 18.12 37.74 2.93
CA GLN A 249 18.79 38.52 3.97
C GLN A 249 18.46 38.03 5.39
N TYR A 250 17.27 37.46 5.62
CA TYR A 250 16.87 36.88 6.89
C TYR A 250 17.64 35.59 7.18
N LEU A 251 17.68 34.66 6.22
CA LEU A 251 18.41 33.40 6.35
C LEU A 251 19.92 33.62 6.53
N GLY A 252 20.53 34.55 5.79
CA GLY A 252 21.95 34.90 5.96
C GLY A 252 22.31 35.54 7.31
N LYS A 253 21.33 36.04 8.07
CA LYS A 253 21.54 36.52 9.46
C LYS A 253 21.51 35.38 10.48
N LEU A 254 20.70 34.35 10.25
CA LEU A 254 20.67 33.15 11.11
C LEU A 254 21.98 32.36 10.99
N ASP A 255 22.52 32.27 9.78
CA ASP A 255 23.81 31.63 9.50
C ASP A 255 24.98 32.33 10.23
N SER A 256 24.87 33.64 10.47
CA SER A 256 25.87 34.43 11.20
C SER A 256 25.65 34.52 12.72
N SER A 257 24.54 33.99 13.26
CA SER A 257 24.37 33.79 14.71
C SER A 257 24.92 32.44 15.21
N ASN A 258 24.97 31.41 14.36
CA ASN A 258 25.32 30.04 14.76
C ASN A 258 26.84 29.75 14.80
N VAL A 259 27.70 30.75 14.61
CA VAL A 259 29.16 30.59 14.52
C VAL A 259 29.86 30.66 15.89
N ASN A 260 29.15 31.03 16.96
CA ASN A 260 29.74 31.26 18.29
C ASN A 260 29.56 30.12 19.31
N ASP A 261 28.70 29.14 19.05
CA ASP A 261 28.37 28.04 19.98
C ASP A 261 28.43 26.67 19.27
N VAL A 262 29.65 26.17 19.02
CA VAL A 262 29.90 24.76 18.66
C VAL A 262 31.18 24.30 19.39
N ASP A 263 31.02 23.68 20.54
CA ASP A 263 32.07 22.85 21.15
C ASP A 263 32.28 21.56 20.33
N GLU A 264 33.49 21.01 20.39
CA GLU A 264 33.88 19.81 19.65
C GLU A 264 33.26 18.54 20.25
N ASP A 265 32.51 17.75 19.46
CA ASP A 265 32.86 16.33 19.30
C ASP A 265 32.24 15.67 18.04
N THR A 266 32.84 14.55 17.61
CA THR A 266 32.34 13.55 16.66
C THR A 266 31.92 14.03 15.25
N THR A 267 32.92 14.20 14.37
CA THR A 267 32.78 13.71 12.98
C THR A 267 33.58 12.43 12.80
N PRO A 268 33.10 11.52 11.93
CA PRO A 268 34.00 10.94 10.94
C PRO A 268 33.60 11.39 9.53
N GLN A 269 34.53 12.01 8.81
CA GLN A 269 34.31 12.43 7.43
C GLN A 269 34.57 11.27 6.45
N ALA A 270 33.81 11.23 5.36
CA ALA A 270 34.16 10.47 4.16
C ALA A 270 34.22 11.43 2.94
N LYS A 271 35.44 11.73 2.47
CA LYS A 271 35.66 12.37 1.16
C LYS A 271 36.63 11.53 0.33
N LEU A 272 36.33 11.44 -0.96
CA LEU A 272 37.12 10.72 -1.96
C LEU A 272 38.41 11.51 -2.32
N PRO A 273 39.45 10.81 -2.83
CA PRO A 273 40.81 11.36 -2.89
C PRO A 273 41.14 12.09 -4.20
N GLU A 274 42.14 12.97 -4.17
CA GLU A 274 42.85 13.36 -5.39
C GLU A 274 44.36 13.65 -5.15
N SER A 275 45.19 13.00 -5.97
CA SER A 275 46.58 13.31 -6.37
C SER A 275 47.64 13.89 -5.39
N ALA A 276 48.61 13.02 -5.06
CA ALA A 276 50.04 13.14 -5.43
C ALA A 276 51.09 13.90 -4.56
N THR A 277 52.37 13.55 -4.84
CA THR A 277 53.65 14.22 -4.50
C THR A 277 54.18 14.25 -3.06
N SER A 278 54.78 13.11 -2.65
CA SER A 278 56.21 12.99 -2.26
C SER A 278 56.90 14.07 -1.39
N HIS A 279 57.31 13.71 -0.16
CA HIS A 279 58.72 13.37 0.19
C HIS A 279 58.95 13.26 1.72
N ASN A 280 59.84 12.33 2.13
CA ASN A 280 60.75 12.38 3.30
C ASN A 280 60.16 12.56 4.74
N GLU A 281 60.70 11.98 5.82
CA GLU A 281 61.82 11.03 5.97
C GLU A 281 61.82 10.28 7.33
N LEU A 282 62.46 9.10 7.33
CA LEU A 282 63.27 8.50 8.42
C LEU A 282 62.67 8.02 9.77
N LYS A 283 63.11 6.79 10.11
CA LYS A 283 63.40 6.20 11.45
C LYS A 283 62.19 5.62 12.24
N ARG A 284 62.07 4.29 12.42
CA ARG A 284 62.88 3.27 13.18
C ARG A 284 62.19 2.98 14.54
N LEU A 285 62.03 1.75 15.06
CA LEU A 285 62.53 0.40 14.68
C LEU A 285 61.43 -0.70 14.78
N ARG A 286 61.76 -1.90 14.26
CA ARG A 286 61.15 -3.23 14.54
C ARG A 286 61.91 -3.91 15.73
N PRO A 287 61.40 -4.96 16.43
CA PRO A 287 60.91 -6.22 15.83
C PRO A 287 59.80 -7.04 16.54
N SER A 288 59.38 -8.11 15.84
CA SER A 288 58.62 -9.31 16.23
C SER A 288 59.53 -10.41 16.85
N PRO A 289 59.11 -11.67 17.21
CA PRO A 289 57.85 -12.41 17.05
C PRO A 289 57.32 -13.00 18.41
N THR A 290 56.68 -14.18 18.66
CA THR A 290 56.48 -15.47 17.95
C THR A 290 55.33 -16.35 18.52
N THR A 291 54.68 -17.13 17.65
CA THR A 291 54.00 -18.46 17.80
C THR A 291 53.53 -19.09 19.15
N SER A 292 52.23 -19.44 19.17
CA SER A 292 51.61 -20.80 19.26
C SER A 292 51.29 -21.56 20.58
N ASP A 293 50.23 -22.38 20.43
CA ASP A 293 49.85 -23.64 21.11
C ASP A 293 48.95 -23.67 22.37
N HIS A 294 48.11 -24.73 22.43
CA HIS A 294 47.08 -25.04 23.43
C HIS A 294 47.62 -25.78 24.67
N PHE A 295 46.87 -25.82 25.78
CA PHE A 295 46.41 -27.08 26.41
C PHE A 295 45.26 -26.85 27.44
N ASN A 296 44.64 -27.95 27.86
CA ASN A 296 43.35 -28.13 28.56
C ASN A 296 43.23 -27.59 30.01
N ASP A 297 41.96 -27.53 30.48
CA ASP A 297 41.39 -28.01 31.77
C ASP A 297 42.37 -28.34 32.93
N ASP A 298 42.10 -28.03 34.20
CA ASP A 298 40.91 -28.48 34.96
C ASP A 298 40.90 -27.88 36.42
N VAL A 299 39.92 -28.25 37.26
CA VAL A 299 39.86 -28.14 38.75
C VAL A 299 39.27 -26.88 39.45
N VAL A 300 37.95 -26.95 39.70
CA VAL A 300 37.22 -26.80 41.01
C VAL A 300 37.21 -25.47 41.81
N GLU A 301 36.00 -24.87 41.82
CA GLU A 301 35.19 -24.31 42.94
C GLU A 301 35.76 -23.34 44.00
N ASN A 302 35.04 -22.22 44.19
CA ASN A 302 34.55 -21.72 45.48
C ASN A 302 33.21 -20.98 45.25
N ASP A 303 32.27 -21.07 46.18
CA ASP A 303 30.86 -20.68 46.00
C ASP A 303 30.53 -19.19 46.24
N ASN A 304 29.29 -18.82 45.86
CA ASN A 304 28.48 -17.64 46.22
C ASN A 304 28.59 -16.39 45.33
N ASP A 305 27.71 -16.33 44.33
CA ASP A 305 26.47 -15.51 44.32
C ASP A 305 26.57 -14.00 44.65
N GLU A 306 25.86 -13.09 43.96
CA GLU A 306 24.97 -13.18 42.79
C GLU A 306 24.92 -11.77 42.15
N GLU A 307 25.14 -11.63 40.83
CA GLU A 307 24.99 -10.32 40.16
C GLU A 307 23.54 -10.06 39.73
N ALA A 308 23.12 -8.79 39.82
CA ALA A 308 21.71 -8.43 39.84
C ALA A 308 21.03 -8.49 38.46
N ASN A 309 20.06 -9.40 38.32
CA ASN A 309 19.10 -9.38 37.22
C ASN A 309 18.34 -8.04 37.16
N SER A 310 18.41 -7.38 36.00
CA SER A 310 17.40 -6.40 35.57
C SER A 310 16.50 -7.10 34.56
N PRO A 311 15.17 -7.13 34.75
CA PRO A 311 14.31 -8.07 34.03
C PRO A 311 14.20 -7.72 32.54
N GLU A 312 14.53 -8.68 31.69
CA GLU A 312 14.06 -8.73 30.31
C GLU A 312 12.52 -8.71 30.35
N SER A 313 11.91 -7.69 29.75
CA SER A 313 10.46 -7.46 29.88
C SER A 313 9.71 -8.52 29.08
N THR A 314 9.10 -9.48 29.78
CA THR A 314 8.17 -10.45 29.20
C THR A 314 7.05 -9.70 28.44
N PRO A 315 6.92 -9.87 27.12
CA PRO A 315 5.87 -9.20 26.36
C PRO A 315 4.50 -9.68 26.84
N LYS A 316 3.54 -8.76 26.97
CA LYS A 316 2.16 -9.13 27.28
C LYS A 316 1.54 -9.85 26.08
N PRO A 317 0.52 -10.71 26.26
CA PRO A 317 -0.10 -11.43 25.15
C PRO A 317 -0.65 -10.51 24.03
N GLU A 318 -1.06 -9.29 24.36
CA GLU A 318 -1.57 -8.31 23.38
C GLU A 318 -0.48 -7.43 22.74
N ASP A 319 0.75 -7.40 23.30
CA ASP A 319 1.84 -6.54 22.80
C ASP A 319 2.49 -7.19 21.56
N ARG A 320 2.57 -6.45 20.44
CA ARG A 320 3.26 -6.85 19.19
C ARG A 320 4.58 -6.10 19.06
N ASP A 321 5.61 -6.75 18.49
CA ASP A 321 6.93 -6.14 18.29
C ASP A 321 7.00 -5.18 17.09
N GLU A 322 8.18 -4.58 16.85
CA GLU A 322 8.41 -3.64 15.74
C GLU A 322 8.22 -4.27 14.34
N HIS A 323 8.36 -5.60 14.22
CA HIS A 323 8.11 -6.41 13.01
C HIS A 323 6.69 -6.99 12.98
N GLY A 324 5.84 -6.59 13.93
CA GLY A 324 4.45 -7.04 14.07
C GLY A 324 4.30 -8.47 14.61
N GLN A 325 5.35 -9.14 15.07
CA GLN A 325 5.28 -10.49 15.64
C GLN A 325 4.61 -10.44 17.02
N SER A 326 3.74 -11.42 17.31
CA SER A 326 3.16 -11.62 18.64
C SER A 326 3.93 -12.70 19.43
N MET A 327 3.67 -12.81 20.73
CA MET A 327 4.21 -13.89 21.57
C MET A 327 4.03 -15.30 20.97
N LEU A 328 2.92 -15.55 20.27
CA LEU A 328 2.68 -16.82 19.60
C LEU A 328 3.62 -17.05 18.40
N HIS A 329 4.01 -16.02 17.65
CA HIS A 329 4.99 -16.15 16.56
C HIS A 329 6.36 -16.56 17.11
N PHE A 330 6.80 -15.95 18.21
CA PHE A 330 8.06 -16.27 18.88
C PHE A 330 8.09 -17.68 19.48
N ALA A 331 6.95 -18.18 19.99
CA ALA A 331 6.80 -19.56 20.45
C ALA A 331 6.81 -20.55 19.27
N CYS A 332 6.02 -20.29 18.23
CA CYS A 332 5.92 -21.13 17.04
C CYS A 332 7.28 -21.36 16.34
N ALA A 333 8.19 -20.39 16.40
CA ALA A 333 9.54 -20.49 15.85
C ALA A 333 10.51 -21.39 16.64
N ARG A 334 10.11 -21.95 17.79
CA ARG A 334 10.99 -22.71 18.71
C ARG A 334 10.46 -24.12 18.98
N ALA A 335 11.35 -25.05 19.29
CA ALA A 335 10.96 -26.40 19.72
C ALA A 335 10.43 -26.37 21.16
N HIS A 336 9.24 -26.93 21.38
CA HIS A 336 8.56 -27.00 22.68
C HIS A 336 8.18 -28.44 23.06
N ALA A 337 7.79 -28.66 24.31
CA ALA A 337 7.22 -29.94 24.74
C ALA A 337 5.77 -30.08 24.23
N LYS A 338 5.35 -31.30 23.86
CA LYS A 338 4.01 -31.53 23.28
C LYS A 338 2.90 -31.03 24.22
N GLY A 339 2.01 -30.20 23.68
CA GLY A 339 0.88 -29.56 24.36
C GLY A 339 1.21 -28.20 24.99
N ALA A 340 2.48 -27.78 25.00
CA ALA A 340 2.86 -26.50 25.62
C ALA A 340 2.41 -25.29 24.80
N LEU A 341 2.25 -25.42 23.49
CA LEU A 341 1.81 -24.32 22.62
C LEU A 341 0.28 -24.22 22.61
N LEU A 342 -0.41 -25.36 22.65
CA LEU A 342 -1.86 -25.42 22.89
C LEU A 342 -2.25 -24.74 24.23
N ASN A 343 -1.62 -25.16 25.35
CA ASN A 343 -1.84 -24.54 26.66
C ASN A 343 -1.56 -23.03 26.66
N LEU A 344 -0.51 -22.60 25.95
CA LEU A 344 -0.17 -21.18 25.83
C LEU A 344 -1.29 -20.40 25.13
N ILE A 345 -1.88 -20.92 24.05
CA ILE A 345 -3.02 -20.27 23.36
C ILE A 345 -4.22 -20.16 24.31
N GLU A 346 -4.59 -21.24 25.00
CA GLU A 346 -5.73 -21.29 25.93
C GLU A 346 -5.59 -20.32 27.12
N GLU A 347 -4.43 -20.29 27.78
CA GLU A 347 -4.19 -19.41 28.94
C GLU A 347 -4.03 -17.94 28.55
N SER A 348 -3.34 -17.66 27.43
CA SER A 348 -2.98 -16.30 27.03
C SER A 348 -4.06 -15.57 26.22
N LYS A 349 -4.95 -16.30 25.57
CA LYS A 349 -5.99 -15.79 24.65
C LYS A 349 -5.42 -14.94 23.50
N ILE A 350 -4.20 -15.24 23.05
CA ILE A 350 -3.60 -14.59 21.89
C ILE A 350 -4.42 -14.91 20.63
N ASP A 351 -4.76 -13.87 19.88
CA ASP A 351 -5.40 -13.98 18.57
C ASP A 351 -4.46 -14.70 17.58
N ILE A 352 -4.87 -15.90 17.14
CA ILE A 352 -4.11 -16.74 16.20
C ILE A 352 -4.10 -16.19 14.77
N THR A 353 -4.95 -15.20 14.47
CA THR A 353 -5.07 -14.57 13.13
C THR A 353 -4.05 -13.47 12.88
N TYR A 354 -3.32 -13.04 13.92
CA TYR A 354 -2.28 -12.04 13.78
C TYR A 354 -1.22 -12.49 12.76
N ARG A 355 -0.83 -11.55 11.89
CA ARG A 355 0.19 -11.73 10.84
C ARG A 355 1.33 -10.74 11.01
N ASP A 356 2.56 -11.19 10.81
CA ASP A 356 3.77 -10.36 10.88
C ASP A 356 3.97 -9.40 9.68
N GLU A 357 5.08 -8.66 9.64
CA GLU A 357 5.44 -7.76 8.52
C GLU A 357 5.52 -8.44 7.14
N LEU A 358 5.67 -9.77 7.10
CA LEU A 358 5.70 -10.60 5.88
C LEU A 358 4.34 -11.27 5.60
N TYR A 359 3.28 -10.85 6.31
CA TYR A 359 1.91 -11.39 6.24
C TYR A 359 1.76 -12.86 6.66
N ARG A 360 2.78 -13.43 7.33
CA ARG A 360 2.79 -14.82 7.82
C ARG A 360 2.00 -14.94 9.11
N THR A 361 1.20 -15.97 9.26
CA THR A 361 0.58 -16.35 10.53
C THR A 361 1.59 -17.03 11.46
N ALA A 362 1.24 -17.22 12.73
CA ALA A 362 2.04 -18.05 13.64
C ALA A 362 2.20 -19.51 13.14
N ARG A 363 1.21 -20.04 12.39
CA ARG A 363 1.27 -21.36 11.75
C ARG A 363 2.31 -21.38 10.63
N ASP A 364 2.29 -20.41 9.73
CA ASP A 364 3.33 -20.23 8.70
C ASP A 364 4.74 -20.16 9.30
N VAL A 365 4.91 -19.37 10.37
CA VAL A 365 6.20 -19.22 11.07
C VAL A 365 6.67 -20.56 11.62
N SER A 366 5.79 -21.39 12.18
CA SER A 366 6.18 -22.74 12.64
C SER A 366 6.64 -23.66 11.51
N LEU A 367 5.97 -23.63 10.36
CA LEU A 367 6.35 -24.43 9.19
C LEU A 367 7.70 -23.95 8.61
N GLN A 368 7.91 -22.64 8.51
CA GLN A 368 9.18 -22.06 8.05
C GLN A 368 10.34 -22.31 9.04
N ALA A 369 10.06 -22.33 10.35
CA ALA A 369 11.02 -22.72 11.40
C ALA A 369 11.24 -24.23 11.51
N SER A 370 10.66 -25.04 10.61
CA SER A 370 10.71 -26.51 10.63
C SER A 370 10.19 -27.14 11.93
N GLN A 371 9.17 -26.54 12.55
CA GLN A 371 8.46 -27.02 13.75
C GLN A 371 7.03 -27.49 13.41
N PRO A 372 6.83 -28.54 12.59
CA PRO A 372 5.48 -29.00 12.19
C PRO A 372 4.64 -29.49 13.37
N THR A 373 5.24 -29.86 14.50
CA THR A 373 4.54 -30.15 15.75
C THR A 373 3.76 -28.95 16.28
N ASN A 374 4.29 -27.74 16.12
CA ASN A 374 3.66 -26.52 16.60
C ASN A 374 2.48 -26.11 15.69
N ALA A 375 2.59 -26.37 14.38
CA ALA A 375 1.46 -26.22 13.45
C ALA A 375 0.29 -27.14 13.86
N LEU A 376 0.59 -28.42 14.15
CA LEU A 376 -0.41 -29.38 14.60
C LEU A 376 -1.07 -29.01 15.95
N GLU A 377 -0.36 -28.34 16.86
CA GLU A 377 -0.98 -27.82 18.11
C GLU A 377 -1.94 -26.64 17.85
N ILE A 378 -1.68 -25.81 16.83
CA ILE A 378 -2.64 -24.78 16.38
C ILE A 378 -3.86 -25.44 15.71
N ASP A 379 -3.63 -26.43 14.85
CA ASP A 379 -4.71 -27.14 14.16
C ASP A 379 -5.61 -27.90 15.17
N GLN A 380 -5.01 -28.47 16.22
CA GLN A 380 -5.74 -29.09 17.34
C GLN A 380 -6.54 -28.07 18.16
N PHE A 381 -6.06 -26.84 18.35
CA PHE A 381 -6.83 -25.77 18.99
C PHE A 381 -8.08 -25.42 18.17
N ILE A 382 -7.96 -25.31 16.84
CA ILE A 382 -9.09 -25.03 15.94
C ILE A 382 -10.11 -26.19 15.93
N LEU A 383 -9.65 -27.44 15.94
CA LEU A 383 -10.50 -28.62 16.12
C LEU A 383 -11.22 -28.61 17.49
N GLY A 384 -10.58 -28.10 18.55
CA GLY A 384 -11.17 -27.93 19.88
C GLY A 384 -12.30 -26.87 19.90
N LEU A 385 -12.10 -25.73 19.25
CA LEU A 385 -13.14 -24.71 19.07
C LEU A 385 -14.33 -25.24 18.25
N ALA A 386 -14.06 -26.03 17.22
CA ALA A 386 -15.09 -26.68 16.41
C ALA A 386 -15.86 -27.78 17.21
N ALA A 387 -15.17 -28.51 18.09
CA ALA A 387 -15.78 -29.54 18.95
C ALA A 387 -16.58 -28.98 20.13
N SER A 388 -16.37 -27.71 20.51
CA SER A 388 -17.11 -27.01 21.57
C SER A 388 -18.28 -26.17 21.03
N GLY A 389 -18.32 -25.89 19.73
CA GLY A 389 -19.40 -25.14 19.08
C GLY A 389 -19.29 -23.62 19.23
N GLU A 390 -18.09 -23.08 19.46
CA GLU A 390 -17.89 -21.64 19.70
C GLU A 390 -17.89 -20.81 18.40
N VAL A 391 -19.09 -20.63 17.81
CA VAL A 391 -19.31 -19.87 16.56
C VAL A 391 -18.64 -18.50 16.56
N SER A 392 -18.66 -17.78 17.69
CA SER A 392 -18.06 -16.44 17.81
C SER A 392 -16.55 -16.39 17.60
N HIS A 393 -15.83 -17.51 17.79
CA HIS A 393 -14.42 -17.59 17.41
C HIS A 393 -14.27 -17.78 15.90
N PHE A 394 -15.10 -18.60 15.24
CA PHE A 394 -15.07 -18.74 13.79
C PHE A 394 -15.49 -17.47 13.03
N ASP A 395 -16.47 -16.71 13.54
CA ASP A 395 -16.78 -15.35 13.08
C ASP A 395 -15.52 -14.47 13.06
N ASN A 396 -14.73 -14.51 14.14
CA ASN A 396 -13.51 -13.72 14.28
C ASN A 396 -12.40 -14.20 13.32
N LEU A 397 -12.18 -15.52 13.21
CA LEU A 397 -11.24 -16.12 12.25
C LEU A 397 -11.58 -15.71 10.81
N GLN A 398 -12.86 -15.70 10.45
CA GLN A 398 -13.33 -15.30 9.11
C GLN A 398 -13.19 -13.79 8.88
N LEU A 399 -13.57 -12.95 9.85
CA LEU A 399 -13.47 -11.48 9.76
C LEU A 399 -12.02 -11.00 9.63
N ASN A 400 -11.08 -11.65 10.29
CA ASN A 400 -9.65 -11.35 10.22
C ASN A 400 -8.94 -12.02 9.02
N GLY A 401 -9.64 -12.84 8.23
CA GLY A 401 -9.08 -13.49 7.04
C GLY A 401 -8.03 -14.56 7.37
N TYR A 402 -8.31 -15.43 8.33
CA TYR A 402 -7.50 -16.62 8.58
C TYR A 402 -7.78 -17.69 7.52
N ASP A 403 -6.79 -17.99 6.70
CA ASP A 403 -6.87 -18.86 5.51
C ASP A 403 -6.69 -20.34 5.86
N HIS A 404 -5.87 -20.67 6.86
CA HIS A 404 -5.57 -22.05 7.24
C HIS A 404 -6.75 -22.85 7.82
N ILE A 405 -7.94 -22.27 8.02
CA ILE A 405 -9.15 -23.02 8.45
C ILE A 405 -9.41 -24.21 7.51
N LEU A 406 -9.09 -24.05 6.22
CA LEU A 406 -9.25 -25.07 5.18
C LEU A 406 -8.12 -26.13 5.17
N ASP A 407 -7.01 -25.90 5.89
CA ASP A 407 -5.87 -26.82 5.99
C ASP A 407 -5.99 -27.78 7.19
N VAL A 408 -7.02 -27.63 8.04
CA VAL A 408 -7.16 -28.36 9.31
C VAL A 408 -7.79 -29.74 9.09
N MET A 409 -7.04 -30.79 9.44
CA MET A 409 -7.46 -32.20 9.39
C MET A 409 -7.35 -32.87 10.76
N ASP A 410 -8.27 -33.78 11.05
CA ASP A 410 -8.29 -34.62 12.28
C ASP A 410 -7.25 -35.76 12.24
N GLU A 411 -7.02 -36.47 13.35
CA GLU A 411 -6.08 -37.61 13.42
C GLU A 411 -6.48 -38.77 12.49
N ASP A 412 -7.78 -38.92 12.19
CA ASP A 412 -8.33 -39.84 11.18
C ASP A 412 -8.28 -39.30 9.74
N ASN A 413 -7.65 -38.13 9.52
CA ASN A 413 -7.56 -37.41 8.22
C ASN A 413 -8.93 -36.99 7.64
N ASN A 414 -9.89 -36.64 8.51
CA ASN A 414 -11.15 -36.02 8.12
C ASN A 414 -11.03 -34.49 8.10
N ASP A 415 -11.68 -33.82 7.15
CA ASP A 415 -11.73 -32.35 7.09
C ASP A 415 -12.55 -31.77 8.25
N LEU A 416 -12.26 -30.51 8.63
CA LEU A 416 -12.99 -29.76 9.67
C LEU A 416 -14.53 -29.82 9.52
N ILE A 417 -15.03 -29.76 8.27
CA ILE A 417 -16.46 -29.85 7.93
C ILE A 417 -17.06 -31.22 8.31
N GLU A 418 -16.31 -32.30 8.16
CA GLU A 418 -16.78 -33.65 8.51
C GLU A 418 -16.69 -33.89 10.02
N HIS A 419 -15.61 -33.43 10.66
CA HIS A 419 -15.47 -33.46 12.12
C HIS A 419 -16.62 -32.73 12.83
N VAL A 420 -17.04 -31.56 12.35
CA VAL A 420 -18.20 -30.81 12.87
C VAL A 420 -19.53 -31.56 12.67
N LYS A 421 -19.74 -32.16 11.50
CA LYS A 421 -20.95 -32.98 11.22
C LYS A 421 -21.05 -34.20 12.15
N ILE A 422 -19.93 -34.85 12.44
CA ILE A 422 -19.85 -35.97 13.40
C ILE A 422 -20.27 -35.53 14.82
N ARG A 423 -20.15 -34.23 15.15
CA ARG A 423 -20.50 -33.64 16.44
C ARG A 423 -21.86 -32.95 16.50
N ASN A 424 -22.65 -32.91 15.41
CA ASN A 424 -23.94 -32.21 15.29
C ASN A 424 -23.91 -30.67 15.52
N HIS A 425 -22.78 -29.99 15.28
CA HIS A 425 -22.70 -28.51 15.38
C HIS A 425 -22.93 -27.84 14.03
N GLU A 426 -24.12 -28.01 13.44
CA GLU A 426 -24.46 -27.44 12.12
C GLU A 426 -24.47 -25.89 12.07
N GLU A 427 -24.45 -25.20 13.21
CA GLU A 427 -24.45 -23.73 13.31
C GLU A 427 -23.06 -23.07 13.04
N LEU A 428 -22.04 -23.87 12.67
CA LEU A 428 -20.67 -23.40 12.39
C LEU A 428 -20.36 -23.09 10.91
N PHE A 429 -21.32 -23.26 9.98
CA PHE A 429 -21.10 -23.14 8.52
C PHE A 429 -22.27 -22.49 7.75
#